data_AF-A0AAJ2U5S9-F1
#
_entry.id   AF-A0AAJ2U5S9-F1
#
_cell.length_a   1.000
_cell.length_b   1.000
_cell.length_c   1.000
_cell.angle_alpha   90.00
_cell.angle_beta   90.00
_cell.angle_gamma   90.00
#
_symmetry.space_group_name_H-M   'P 1'
#
loop_
_entity.id
_entity.type
_entity.pdbx_description
1 polymer ?
#
loop_
_entity_poly.entity_id
_entity_poly.type
_entity_poly.pdbx_seq_one_letter_code
_entity_poly.pdbx_strand_id
1 'polypeptide(L)'
;KVSQLSGGERMRLRLAQLMYQDINLLILDVPTTNLDIESREVLEEALEGYNGTILAVSHDRYFLNKLFEKIYWIETKEVHCFE
;
A
#
# COMPACT_ATOMS: atom_id res chain seq x y z
N LYS A 1 -8.87 -24.01 -2.47
CA LYS A 1 -9.81 -23.22 -1.62
C LYS A 1 -9.11 -21.96 -1.14
N VAL A 2 -9.80 -20.83 -0.95
CA VAL A 2 -9.19 -19.58 -0.42
C VAL A 2 -8.43 -19.82 0.90
N SER A 3 -8.86 -20.81 1.70
CA SER A 3 -8.18 -21.24 2.91
C SER A 3 -6.75 -21.78 2.72
N GLN A 4 -6.38 -22.22 1.51
CA GLN A 4 -5.07 -22.78 1.18
C GLN A 4 -4.06 -21.75 0.67
N LEU A 5 -4.51 -20.50 0.43
CA LEU A 5 -3.63 -19.45 -0.04
C LEU A 5 -2.56 -19.11 1.00
N SER A 6 -1.38 -18.73 0.56
CA SER A 6 -0.32 -18.17 1.40
C SER A 6 -0.71 -16.78 1.94
N GLY A 7 0.11 -16.20 2.82
CA GLY A 7 -0.09 -14.82 3.28
C GLY A 7 -0.10 -13.81 2.12
N GLY A 8 0.90 -13.90 1.24
CA GLY A 8 1.03 -13.03 0.07
C GLY A 8 -0.11 -13.23 -0.94
N GLU A 9 -0.53 -14.48 -1.18
CA GLU A 9 -1.65 -14.75 -2.09
C GLU A 9 -2.99 -14.23 -1.54
N ARG A 10 -3.21 -14.30 -0.23
CA ARG A 10 -4.38 -13.69 0.41
C ARG A 10 -4.37 -12.17 0.30
N MET A 11 -3.20 -11.54 0.40
CA MET A 11 -3.04 -10.09 0.19
C MET A 11 -3.37 -9.69 -1.24
N ARG A 12 -2.83 -10.40 -2.24
CA ARG A 12 -3.13 -10.15 -3.66
C ARG A 12 -4.62 -10.29 -3.97
N LEU A 13 -5.27 -11.31 -3.42
CA LEU A 13 -6.72 -11.49 -3.57
C LEU A 13 -7.51 -10.33 -2.94
N ARG A 14 -7.11 -9.87 -1.74
CA ARG A 14 -7.74 -8.71 -1.09
C ARG A 14 -7.57 -7.43 -1.91
N LEU A 15 -6.37 -7.18 -2.43
CA LEU A 15 -6.12 -6.02 -3.28
C LEU A 15 -6.99 -6.07 -4.54
N ALA A 16 -7.03 -7.22 -5.22
CA ALA A 16 -7.91 -7.39 -6.39
C ALA A 16 -9.40 -7.14 -6.06
N GLN A 17 -9.86 -7.58 -4.88
CA GLN A 17 -11.23 -7.29 -4.42
C GLN A 17 -11.46 -5.80 -4.18
N LEU A 18 -10.49 -5.10 -3.59
CA LEU A 18 -10.57 -3.66 -3.33
C LEU A 18 -10.53 -2.86 -4.63
N MET A 19 -9.69 -3.24 -5.59
CA MET A 19 -9.61 -2.62 -6.92
C MET A 19 -10.88 -2.84 -7.75
N TYR A 20 -11.61 -3.94 -7.51
CA TYR A 20 -12.88 -4.23 -8.19
C TYR A 20 -14.06 -3.43 -7.61
N GLN A 21 -13.96 -3.00 -6.36
CA GLN A 21 -14.97 -2.17 -5.74
C GLN A 21 -14.78 -0.70 -6.14
N ASP A 22 -15.87 0.05 -6.26
CA ASP A 22 -15.85 1.49 -6.55
C ASP A 22 -15.46 2.29 -5.28
N ILE A 23 -14.24 2.05 -4.81
CA ILE A 23 -13.65 2.70 -3.65
C ILE A 23 -12.90 3.94 -4.14
N ASN A 24 -13.13 5.08 -3.49
CA ASN A 24 -12.47 6.33 -3.81
C ASN A 24 -11.28 6.66 -2.88
N LEU A 25 -11.17 6.01 -1.72
CA LEU A 25 -10.09 6.18 -0.74
C LEU A 25 -9.65 4.83 -0.18
N LEU A 26 -8.37 4.52 -0.34
CA LEU A 26 -7.73 3.34 0.23
C LEU A 26 -6.81 3.75 1.39
N ILE A 27 -6.99 3.15 2.57
CA ILE A 27 -6.14 3.38 3.74
C ILE A 27 -5.34 2.11 4.01
N LEU A 28 -4.02 2.23 4.04
CA LEU A 28 -3.08 1.11 4.18
C LEU A 28 -2.17 1.31 5.38
N ASP A 29 -2.18 0.37 6.32
CA ASP A 29 -1.28 0.39 7.47
C ASP A 29 -0.20 -0.69 7.31
N VAL A 30 1.03 -0.23 7.09
CA VAL A 30 2.25 -1.02 6.90
C VAL A 30 2.12 -2.11 5.81
N PRO A 31 1.70 -1.76 4.57
CA PRO A 31 1.26 -2.73 3.57
C PRO A 31 2.37 -3.59 2.97
N THR A 32 3.64 -3.18 3.10
CA THR A 32 4.80 -3.92 2.58
C THR A 32 5.37 -4.94 3.56
N THR A 33 4.83 -5.01 4.79
CA THR A 33 5.37 -5.86 5.85
C THR A 33 5.20 -7.33 5.51
N ASN A 34 6.24 -8.14 5.77
CA ASN A 34 6.26 -9.59 5.54
C ASN A 34 5.99 -10.02 4.08
N LEU A 35 6.11 -9.09 3.11
CA LEU A 35 6.05 -9.42 1.69
C LEU A 35 7.45 -9.73 1.17
N ASP A 36 7.55 -10.78 0.36
CA ASP A 36 8.71 -11.01 -0.50
C ASP A 36 8.78 -9.95 -1.60
N ILE A 37 9.91 -9.91 -2.31
CA ILE A 37 10.18 -8.89 -3.35
C ILE A 37 9.10 -8.92 -4.43
N GLU A 38 8.76 -10.11 -4.94
CA GLU A 38 7.74 -10.25 -5.98
C GLU A 38 6.36 -9.75 -5.51
N SER A 39 5.95 -10.06 -4.28
CA SER A 39 4.66 -9.61 -3.76
C SER A 39 4.62 -8.11 -3.50
N ARG A 40 5.76 -7.49 -3.20
CA ARG A 40 5.87 -6.03 -3.08
C ARG A 40 5.73 -5.35 -4.43
N GLU A 41 6.38 -5.87 -5.46
CA GLU A 41 6.28 -5.32 -6.83
C GLU A 41 4.82 -5.37 -7.31
N VAL A 42 4.12 -6.49 -7.11
CA VAL A 42 2.69 -6.62 -7.45
C VAL A 42 1.82 -5.63 -6.67
N LEU A 43 2.11 -5.40 -5.37
CA LEU A 43 1.40 -4.40 -4.58
C LEU A 43 1.66 -3.00 -5.14
N GLU A 44 2.91 -2.66 -5.42
CA GLU A 44 3.29 -1.35 -5.96
C GLU A 44 2.60 -1.09 -7.31
N GLU A 45 2.65 -2.03 -8.25
CA GLU A 45 1.95 -1.92 -9.55
C GLU A 45 0.44 -1.74 -9.39
N ALA A 46 -0.19 -2.47 -8.47
CA ALA A 46 -1.62 -2.35 -8.22
C ALA A 46 -2.00 -0.98 -7.64
N LEU A 47 -1.14 -0.40 -6.80
CA LEU A 47 -1.36 0.92 -6.22
C LEU A 47 -1.05 2.05 -7.20
N GLU A 48 -0.06 1.92 -8.09
CA GLU A 48 0.20 2.89 -9.18
C GLU A 48 -1.01 3.00 -10.12
N GLY A 49 -1.70 1.89 -10.39
CA GLY A 49 -2.88 1.86 -11.26
C GLY A 49 -4.19 2.24 -10.58
N TYR A 50 -4.19 2.55 -9.28
CA TYR A 50 -5.42 2.86 -8.56
C TYR A 50 -5.85 4.31 -8.77
N ASN A 51 -7.04 4.50 -9.36
CA ASN A 51 -7.55 5.83 -9.71
C ASN A 51 -8.14 6.62 -8.52
N GLY A 52 -8.19 6.03 -7.33
CA GLY A 52 -8.65 6.69 -6.10
C GLY A 52 -7.52 7.38 -5.35
N THR A 53 -7.85 7.93 -4.18
CA THR A 53 -6.85 8.46 -3.25
C THR A 53 -6.26 7.33 -2.40
N ILE A 54 -4.95 7.37 -2.15
CA ILE A 54 -4.27 6.42 -1.26
C ILE A 54 -3.71 7.20 -0.07
N LEU A 55 -4.00 6.72 1.14
CA LEU A 55 -3.32 7.11 2.37
C LEU A 55 -2.62 5.89 2.93
N ALA A 56 -1.28 5.88 2.89
CA ALA A 56 -0.51 4.77 3.42
C ALA A 56 0.42 5.21 4.56
N VAL A 57 0.60 4.33 5.53
CA VAL A 57 1.61 4.41 6.57
C VAL A 57 2.62 3.30 6.32
N SER A 58 3.89 3.63 6.22
CA SER A 58 4.95 2.65 5.99
C SER A 58 6.26 3.08 6.63
N HIS A 59 7.05 2.11 7.07
CA HIS A 59 8.46 2.31 7.43
C HIS A 59 9.40 2.16 6.22
N ASP A 60 8.86 1.75 5.07
CA ASP A 60 9.61 1.53 3.84
C ASP A 60 9.70 2.81 3.01
N ARG A 61 10.87 3.46 3.06
CA ARG A 61 11.14 4.71 2.33
C ARG A 61 11.14 4.53 0.82
N TYR A 62 11.52 3.37 0.30
CA TYR A 62 11.53 3.11 -1.14
C TYR A 62 10.10 3.07 -1.68
N PHE A 63 9.23 2.33 -0.99
CA PHE A 63 7.80 2.27 -1.29
C PHE A 63 7.15 3.67 -1.25
N LEU A 64 7.42 4.44 -0.19
CA LEU A 64 6.86 5.79 -0.05
C LEU A 64 7.32 6.72 -1.18
N ASN A 65 8.63 6.78 -1.45
CA ASN A 65 9.19 7.66 -2.48
C ASN A 65 8.80 7.25 -3.91
N LYS A 66 8.52 5.97 -4.13
CA LYS A 66 8.12 5.46 -5.44
C LYS A 66 6.66 5.80 -5.78
N LEU A 67 5.75 5.67 -4.80
CA LEU A 67 4.31 5.75 -5.04
C LEU A 67 3.65 7.08 -4.64
N PHE A 68 4.26 7.84 -3.75
CA PHE A 68 3.60 9.00 -3.14
C PHE A 68 4.34 10.30 -3.49
N GLU A 69 3.58 11.24 -4.05
CA GLU A 69 4.08 12.60 -4.30
C GLU A 69 4.15 13.44 -3.03
N LYS A 70 3.26 13.19 -2.06
CA LYS A 70 3.24 13.90 -0.77
C LYS A 70 3.51 12.95 0.38
N ILE A 71 4.50 13.30 1.20
CA ILE A 71 4.91 12.50 2.36
C ILE A 71 4.78 13.35 3.62
N TYR A 72 4.12 12.79 4.64
CA TYR A 72 4.02 13.40 5.96
C TYR A 72 4.88 12.63 6.96
N TRP A 73 5.74 13.33 7.69
CA TRP A 73 6.57 12.79 8.77
C TRP A 73 6.09 13.33 10.10
N ILE A 74 5.77 12.43 11.04
CA ILE A 74 5.29 12.81 12.36
C ILE A 74 6.39 12.56 13.37
N GLU A 75 6.88 13.62 14.00
CA GLU A 75 7.96 13.56 14.99
C GLU A 75 7.71 14.59 16.09
N THR A 76 7.95 14.22 17.35
CA THR A 76 7.82 15.14 18.51
C THR A 76 6.48 15.90 18.57
N LYS A 77 5.37 15.25 18.16
CA LYS A 77 4.01 15.83 18.04
C LYS A 77 3.87 16.92 16.98
N GLU A 78 4.85 17.07 16.10
CA GLU A 78 4.80 17.93 14.92
C GLU A 78 4.62 17.09 13.66
N VAL A 79 4.03 17.69 12.63
CA VAL A 79 3.84 17.06 11.31
C VAL A 79 4.60 17.88 10.29
N HIS A 80 5.58 17.25 9.63
CA HIS A 80 6.36 17.82 8.55
C HIS A 80 5.85 17.29 7.21
N CYS A 81 5.63 18.18 6.24
CA CYS A 81 5.17 17.81 4.90
C CYS A 81 6.31 17.95 3.90
N PHE A 82 6.43 16.96 3.01
CA PHE A 82 7.36 16.92 1.89
C PHE A 82 6.57 16.71 0.59
N GLU A 83 6.93 17.46 -0.44
CA GLU A 83 6.38 17.39 -1.81
C GLU A 83 7.51 17.14 -2.82
#